data_AF-A0A1G7A7Z9-F1
#
_entry.id   AF-A0A1G7A7Z9-F1
#
_cell.length_a   1.000
_cell.length_b   1.000
_cell.length_c   1.000
_cell.angle_alpha   90.00
_cell.angle_beta   90.00
_cell.angle_gamma   90.00
#
_symmetry.space_group_name_H-M   'P 1'
#
loop_
_entity.id
_entity.type
_entity.pdbx_description
1 polymer ?
#
loop_
_entity_poly.entity_id
_entity_poly.type
_entity_poly.pdbx_seq_one_letter_code
_entity_poly.pdbx_strand_id
1 'polypeptide(L)'
;MKNKYIVCSRISEAKFREILILFCIDIEAQKVSEITGVSRPTINKMFDKIRELIAEECEKDSSLRKDEIELDESYFGAKRVRGKKGRGAKGKIPVFGRLKREGKVYLKL
;
A
#
# COMPACT_ATOMS: atom_id res chain seq x y z
N MET A 1 26.65 18.08 -13.29
CA MET A 1 26.51 16.83 -12.50
C MET A 1 25.46 15.95 -13.15
N LYS A 2 25.74 14.66 -13.31
CA LYS A 2 24.77 13.67 -13.83
C LYS A 2 23.81 13.31 -12.69
N ASN A 3 22.50 13.31 -12.96
CA ASN A 3 21.51 12.93 -11.96
C ASN A 3 21.66 11.43 -11.64
N LYS A 4 21.91 11.08 -10.36
CA LYS A 4 22.11 9.70 -9.93
C LYS A 4 20.83 8.86 -9.88
N TYR A 5 19.66 9.52 -9.81
CA TYR A 5 18.36 8.86 -9.68
C TYR A 5 17.68 8.62 -11.03
N ILE A 6 17.99 9.44 -12.05
CA ILE A 6 17.37 9.35 -13.37
C ILE A 6 18.44 9.40 -14.45
N VAL A 7 18.45 8.35 -15.28
CA VAL A 7 19.34 8.25 -16.45
C VAL A 7 18.71 8.96 -17.64
N CYS A 8 19.52 9.69 -18.42
CA CYS A 8 19.11 10.37 -19.67
C CYS A 8 17.98 11.41 -19.54
N SER A 9 17.85 12.06 -18.38
CA SER A 9 16.89 13.15 -18.17
C SER A 9 17.56 14.52 -18.16
N ARG A 10 16.82 15.55 -18.63
CA ARG A 10 17.20 16.97 -18.49
C ARG A 10 16.87 17.54 -17.10
N ILE A 11 16.27 16.74 -16.22
CA ILE A 11 15.92 17.12 -14.84
C ILE A 11 17.17 17.02 -13.96
N SER A 12 17.54 18.14 -13.34
CA SER A 12 18.65 18.18 -12.38
C SER A 12 18.34 17.35 -11.13
N GLU A 13 19.38 16.90 -10.42
CA GLU A 13 19.20 16.12 -9.20
C GLU A 13 18.43 16.89 -8.12
N ALA A 14 18.72 18.18 -7.93
CA ALA A 14 18.02 19.04 -6.98
C ALA A 14 16.51 19.10 -7.28
N LYS A 15 16.16 19.25 -8.57
CA LYS A 15 14.77 19.27 -9.03
C LYS A 15 14.07 17.92 -8.82
N PHE A 16 14.78 16.82 -9.05
CA PHE A 16 14.26 15.49 -8.76
C PHE A 16 13.96 15.31 -7.27
N ARG A 17 14.87 15.75 -6.39
CA ARG A 17 14.66 15.66 -4.93
C ARG A 17 13.47 16.49 -4.48
N GLU A 18 13.28 17.68 -5.05
CA GLU A 18 12.09 18.51 -4.82
C GLU A 18 10.81 17.74 -5.20
N ILE A 19 10.75 17.16 -6.41
CA ILE A 19 9.62 16.34 -6.85
C ILE A 19 9.38 15.15 -5.92
N LEU A 20 10.45 14.49 -5.45
CA LEU A 20 10.35 13.36 -4.53
C LEU A 20 9.76 13.79 -3.17
N ILE A 21 10.17 14.95 -2.64
CA ILE A 21 9.59 15.51 -1.42
C ILE A 21 8.10 15.78 -1.62
N LEU A 22 7.72 16.40 -2.74
CA LEU A 22 6.32 16.68 -3.09
C LEU A 22 5.48 15.39 -3.22
N PHE A 23 6.07 14.32 -3.74
CA PHE A 23 5.44 13.00 -3.76
C PHE A 23 5.21 12.45 -2.35
N CYS A 24 6.20 12.55 -1.46
CA CYS A 24 6.09 12.05 -0.08
C CYS A 24 5.02 12.77 0.76
N ILE A 25 4.73 14.04 0.47
CA ILE A 25 3.66 14.80 1.11
C ILE A 25 2.30 14.67 0.39
N ASP A 26 2.20 13.73 -0.55
CA ASP A 26 0.97 13.37 -1.27
C ASP A 26 0.34 14.52 -2.08
N ILE A 27 1.17 15.35 -2.72
CA ILE A 27 0.68 16.38 -3.64
C ILE A 27 0.36 15.78 -5.02
N GLU A 28 -0.79 16.18 -5.56
CA GLU A 28 -1.24 15.81 -6.90
C GLU A 28 -0.26 16.25 -8.01
N ALA A 29 -0.09 15.41 -9.02
CA ALA A 29 0.85 15.64 -10.12
C ALA A 29 0.63 16.96 -10.89
N GLN A 30 -0.62 17.45 -10.94
CA GLN A 30 -0.91 18.75 -11.55
C GLN A 30 -0.29 19.89 -10.75
N LYS A 31 -0.49 19.93 -9.43
CA LYS A 31 0.12 20.94 -8.54
C LYS A 31 1.64 20.85 -8.55
N VAL A 32 2.20 19.64 -8.56
CA VAL A 32 3.66 19.46 -8.69
C VAL A 32 4.18 20.00 -10.03
N SER A 33 3.43 19.81 -11.11
CA SER A 33 3.77 20.37 -12.42
C SER A 33 3.81 21.89 -12.40
N GLU A 34 2.84 22.53 -11.74
CA GLU A 34 2.78 23.99 -11.55
C GLU A 34 3.94 24.51 -10.68
N ILE A 35 4.24 23.86 -9.55
CA ILE A 35 5.31 24.24 -8.62
C ILE A 35 6.68 24.11 -9.28
N THR A 36 6.93 22.98 -9.95
CA THR A 36 8.26 22.63 -10.47
C THR A 36 8.46 23.08 -11.91
N GLY A 37 7.42 23.46 -12.65
CA GLY A 37 7.51 23.78 -14.08
C GLY A 37 7.86 22.58 -14.97
N VAL A 38 7.79 21.35 -14.45
CA VAL A 38 7.98 20.12 -15.21
C VAL A 38 6.64 19.67 -15.76
N SER A 39 6.59 19.14 -16.98
CA SER A 39 5.31 18.74 -17.59
C SER A 39 4.59 17.66 -16.76
N ARG A 40 3.26 17.80 -16.59
CA ARG A 40 2.42 16.83 -15.86
C ARG A 40 2.62 15.38 -16.33
N PRO A 41 2.72 15.07 -17.64
CA PRO A 41 3.01 13.71 -18.09
C PRO A 41 4.36 13.17 -17.59
N THR A 42 5.38 14.02 -17.48
CA THR A 42 6.67 13.64 -16.91
C THR A 42 6.56 13.37 -15.42
N ILE A 43 5.85 14.21 -14.67
CA ILE A 43 5.61 14.00 -13.23
C ILE A 43 4.86 12.68 -13.00
N ASN A 44 3.80 12.39 -13.76
CA ASN A 44 3.08 11.12 -13.67
C ASN A 44 4.01 9.93 -13.88
N LYS A 45 4.82 9.94 -14.95
CA LYS A 45 5.81 8.88 -15.21
C LYS A 45 6.78 8.70 -14.05
N MET A 46 7.22 9.78 -13.41
CA MET A 46 8.12 9.73 -12.26
C MET A 46 7.41 9.14 -11.04
N PHE A 47 6.17 9.55 -10.77
CA PHE A 47 5.37 9.05 -9.66
C PHE A 47 5.07 7.55 -9.82
N ASP A 48 4.73 7.11 -11.02
CA ASP A 48 4.48 5.70 -11.31
C ASP A 48 5.73 4.86 -11.06
N LYS A 49 6.90 5.32 -11.51
CA LYS A 49 8.18 4.65 -11.23
C LYS A 49 8.51 4.60 -9.74
N ILE A 50 8.21 5.66 -8.98
CA ILE A 50 8.41 5.66 -7.53
C ILE A 50 7.47 4.63 -6.86
N ARG A 51 6.20 4.55 -7.30
CA ARG A 51 5.24 3.56 -6.77
C ARG A 51 5.64 2.12 -7.10
N GLU A 52 6.13 1.86 -8.31
CA GLU A 52 6.67 0.56 -8.71
C GLU A 52 7.82 0.15 -7.78
N LEU A 53 8.78 1.04 -7.53
CA LEU A 53 9.90 0.77 -6.61
C LEU A 53 9.44 0.49 -5.17
N ILE A 54 8.45 1.24 -4.68
CA ILE A 54 7.87 1.00 -3.35
C ILE A 54 7.18 -0.37 -3.31
N ALA A 55 6.44 -0.74 -4.36
CA ALA A 55 5.75 -2.02 -4.45
C ALA A 55 6.75 -3.19 -4.49
N GLU A 56 7.79 -3.09 -5.31
CA GLU A 56 8.87 -4.08 -5.37
C GLU A 56 9.56 -4.26 -4.01
N GLU A 57 9.82 -3.17 -3.29
CA GLU A 57 10.44 -3.24 -1.96
C GLU A 57 9.49 -3.85 -0.92
N CYS A 58 8.20 -3.50 -0.98
CA CYS A 58 7.17 -4.12 -0.14
C CYS A 58 7.05 -5.62 -0.42
N GLU A 59 7.20 -6.06 -1.67
CA GLU A 59 7.17 -7.47 -2.04
C GLU A 59 8.38 -8.24 -1.48
N LYS A 60 9.58 -7.64 -1.50
CA LYS A 60 10.76 -8.22 -0.84
C LYS A 60 10.56 -8.38 0.65
N ASP A 61 10.02 -7.37 1.33
CA ASP A 61 9.66 -7.47 2.76
C ASP A 61 8.57 -8.51 3.02
N SER A 62 7.64 -8.68 2.08
CA SER A 62 6.54 -9.65 2.18
C SER A 62 6.98 -11.11 2.04
N SER A 63 8.20 -11.37 1.54
CA SER A 63 8.77 -12.72 1.49
C SER A 63 8.93 -13.34 2.89
N LEU A 64 8.90 -12.52 3.95
CA LEU A 64 8.85 -12.95 5.35
C LEU A 64 7.46 -13.46 5.81
N ARG A 65 6.41 -13.33 4.99
CA ARG A 65 5.01 -13.57 5.40
C ARG A 65 4.22 -14.48 4.44
N LYS A 66 4.92 -15.26 3.60
CA LYS A 66 4.29 -16.12 2.59
C LYS A 66 3.51 -17.32 3.15
N ASP A 67 3.77 -17.71 4.40
CA ASP A 67 3.38 -19.06 4.84
C ASP A 67 2.27 -19.17 5.89
N GLU A 68 1.76 -18.07 6.47
CA GLU A 68 0.68 -18.19 7.47
C GLU A 68 -0.32 -17.04 7.38
N ILE A 69 -1.26 -17.15 6.44
CA ILE A 69 -2.56 -16.50 6.63
C ILE A 69 -3.37 -17.43 7.55
N GLU A 70 -3.17 -17.30 8.86
CA GLU A 70 -4.12 -17.84 9.85
C GLU A 70 -5.44 -17.09 9.69
N LEU A 71 -6.38 -17.72 8.96
CA LEU A 71 -7.77 -17.31 8.92
C LEU A 71 -8.41 -17.73 10.26
N ASP A 72 -8.50 -16.80 11.21
CA ASP A 72 -9.31 -17.04 12.40
C ASP A 72 -10.80 -16.90 12.03
N GLU A 73 -11.50 -18.03 11.97
CA GLU A 73 -12.96 -18.06 11.83
C GLU A 73 -13.61 -17.63 13.15
N SER A 74 -13.76 -16.32 13.33
CA SER A 74 -14.53 -15.77 14.43
C SER A 74 -16.02 -15.71 14.07
N TYR A 75 -16.88 -16.29 14.91
CA TYR A 75 -18.33 -16.33 14.72
C TYR A 75 -19.04 -15.37 15.68
N PHE A 76 -19.59 -14.27 15.17
CA PHE A 76 -20.30 -13.27 15.96
C PHE A 76 -21.83 -13.38 15.83
N GLY A 77 -22.57 -12.74 16.72
CA GLY A 77 -24.00 -12.42 16.51
C GLY A 77 -25.05 -13.44 16.97
N ALA A 78 -24.67 -14.64 17.43
CA ALA A 78 -25.67 -15.58 17.94
C ALA A 78 -25.97 -15.38 19.43
N LYS A 79 -27.22 -15.03 19.75
CA LYS A 79 -27.76 -15.11 21.12
C LYS A 79 -27.74 -16.58 21.58
N ARG A 80 -27.29 -16.85 22.81
CA ARG A 80 -27.19 -18.23 23.34
C ARG A 80 -28.55 -18.92 23.31
N VAL A 81 -28.67 -20.01 22.55
CA VAL A 81 -29.84 -20.90 22.53
C VAL A 81 -29.49 -22.21 23.23
N ARG A 82 -30.34 -22.69 24.14
CA ARG A 82 -30.14 -23.97 24.86
C ARG A 82 -30.24 -25.12 23.84
N GLY A 83 -29.22 -25.97 23.76
CA GLY A 83 -29.21 -27.19 22.94
C GLY A 83 -28.35 -27.14 21.67
N LYS A 84 -28.21 -25.99 21.00
CA LYS A 84 -27.32 -25.84 19.84
C LYS A 84 -26.05 -25.08 20.22
N LYS A 85 -24.90 -25.77 20.20
CA LYS A 85 -23.58 -25.24 20.54
C LYS A 85 -22.65 -25.29 19.31
N GLY A 86 -21.51 -24.59 19.37
CA GLY A 86 -20.48 -24.64 18.33
C GLY A 86 -20.82 -23.85 17.06
N ARG A 87 -20.21 -24.23 15.93
CA ARG A 87 -20.31 -23.52 14.62
C ARG A 87 -21.71 -23.60 13.98
N GLY A 88 -22.52 -24.60 14.34
CA GLY A 88 -23.88 -24.82 13.80
C GLY A 88 -25.01 -24.06 14.52
N ALA A 89 -24.71 -23.08 15.38
CA ALA A 89 -25.75 -22.28 16.04
C ALA A 89 -26.39 -21.29 15.06
N LYS A 90 -27.72 -21.34 14.92
CA LYS A 90 -28.50 -20.49 14.00
C LYS A 90 -28.28 -19.01 14.35
N GLY A 91 -27.95 -18.19 13.35
CA GLY A 91 -27.71 -16.75 13.52
C GLY A 91 -26.26 -16.36 13.83
N LYS A 92 -25.29 -17.29 13.75
CA LYS A 92 -23.88 -16.93 13.72
C LYS A 92 -23.51 -16.36 12.35
N ILE A 93 -22.86 -15.20 12.34
CA ILE A 93 -22.27 -14.60 11.16
C ILE A 93 -20.77 -14.92 11.19
N PRO A 94 -20.24 -15.69 10.23
CA PRO A 94 -18.80 -15.87 10.11
C PRO A 94 -18.18 -14.53 9.70
N VAL A 95 -17.20 -14.07 10.48
CA VAL A 95 -16.43 -12.86 10.18
C VAL A 95 -15.00 -13.28 9.95
N PHE A 96 -14.51 -13.01 8.75
CA PHE A 96 -13.11 -13.20 8.39
C PHE A 96 -12.35 -11.92 8.69
N GLY A 97 -11.44 -11.97 9.67
CA GLY A 97 -10.54 -10.87 9.98
C GLY A 97 -9.10 -11.21 9.58
N ARG A 98 -8.35 -10.25 9.01
CA ARG A 98 -6.90 -10.42 8.83
C ARG A 98 -6.20 -10.16 10.16
N LEU A 99 -5.56 -11.17 10.75
CA LEU A 99 -4.84 -11.03 12.01
C LEU A 99 -3.62 -10.10 11.82
N LYS A 100 -3.58 -9.04 12.61
CA LYS A 100 -2.56 -7.97 12.55
C LYS A 100 -1.33 -8.41 13.34
N ARG A 101 -0.40 -9.16 12.74
CA ARG A 101 0.94 -9.35 13.34
C ARG A 101 1.80 -8.11 13.02
N GLU A 102 2.35 -7.48 14.06
CA GLU A 102 3.23 -6.28 14.01
C GLU A 102 2.63 -5.00 13.41
N GLY A 103 1.33 -4.76 13.58
CA GLY A 103 0.78 -3.44 13.29
C GLY A 103 0.52 -3.11 11.80
N LYS A 104 0.96 -3.94 10.85
CA LYS A 104 0.82 -3.66 9.40
C LYS A 104 -0.32 -4.45 8.75
N VAL A 105 -1.12 -3.75 7.95
CA VAL A 105 -2.37 -4.24 7.34
C VAL A 105 -2.25 -4.23 5.82
N TYR A 106 -2.04 -5.38 5.18
CA TYR A 106 -1.86 -5.51 3.72
C TYR A 106 -3.09 -6.07 2.99
N LEU A 107 -3.78 -5.24 2.23
CA LEU A 107 -4.89 -5.64 1.35
C LEU A 107 -4.31 -6.00 -0.02
N LYS A 108 -4.60 -7.20 -0.52
CA LYS A 108 -4.34 -7.58 -1.90
C LYS A 108 -5.68 -7.50 -2.64
N LEU A 109 -5.72 -6.75 -3.75
CA LEU A 109 -6.82 -6.79 -4.72
C LEU A 109 -6.68 -8.04 -5.59
#